data_AF-A0A369Y2G6-F1
#
_entry.id   AF-A0A369Y2G6-F1
#
_cell.length_a   1.000
_cell.length_b   1.000
_cell.length_c   1.000
_cell.angle_alpha   90.00
_cell.angle_beta   90.00
_cell.angle_gamma   90.00
#
_symmetry.space_group_name_H-M   'P 1'
#
loop_
_entity.id
_entity.type
_entity.pdbx_description
1 polymer ?
#
loop_
_entity_poly.entity_id
_entity_poly.type
_entity_poly.pdbx_seq_one_letter_code
_entity_poly.pdbx_strand_id
1 'polypeptide(L)'
;MIKVTINIILLFLASSLIPLGSFILPAYKIKKMPKLNSKDRLLANLISGGVIYFIDDKLFFVYVGFFLLLEGAYYIFEMTSIEIFDRIFISTTITTAAGYLLMKAFIGTPDNLMTIMDTMYREYLILDQSVITTMMGYVKEHLLFIMFTYSLVINYFTYFILKGKTYRKWNISYLWILVYIVTFFIDKTLKIDNFYVKNLYSITTLIYVIYGIKVLYSMFREKIKWRVYGKSLAIVTACFFPIGIFILGAMNSFGIIRINKRRK
;
A
#
# COMPACT_ATOMS: atom_id res chain seq x y z
N MET A 1 -24.35 1.24 -16.42
CA MET A 1 -23.13 0.66 -17.00
C MET A 1 -22.22 1.72 -17.64
N ILE A 2 -22.60 2.37 -18.75
CA ILE A 2 -21.76 3.33 -19.50
C ILE A 2 -21.07 4.38 -18.61
N LYS A 3 -21.84 5.07 -17.75
CA LYS A 3 -21.30 6.06 -16.79
C LYS A 3 -20.25 5.47 -15.84
N VAL A 4 -20.40 4.21 -15.44
CA VAL A 4 -19.42 3.53 -14.56
C VAL A 4 -18.14 3.26 -15.34
N THR A 5 -18.23 2.76 -16.56
CA THR A 5 -17.10 2.49 -17.45
C THR A 5 -16.29 3.76 -17.75
N ILE A 6 -16.96 4.87 -18.09
CA ILE A 6 -16.29 6.16 -18.35
C ILE A 6 -15.54 6.63 -17.11
N ASN A 7 -16.17 6.56 -15.93
CA ASN A 7 -15.52 6.96 -14.69
C ASN A 7 -14.32 6.06 -14.35
N ILE A 8 -14.37 4.76 -14.66
CA ILE A 8 -13.22 3.86 -14.45
C ILE A 8 -12.04 4.30 -15.31
N ILE A 9 -12.28 4.60 -16.59
CA ILE A 9 -11.23 5.05 -17.51
C ILE A 9 -10.64 6.39 -17.03
N LEU A 10 -11.49 7.37 -16.73
CA LEU A 10 -11.04 8.69 -16.25
C LEU A 10 -10.28 8.60 -14.92
N LEU A 11 -10.77 7.80 -13.98
CA LEU A 11 -10.08 7.59 -12.71
C LEU A 11 -8.76 6.83 -12.88
N PHE A 12 -8.67 5.91 -13.84
CA PHE A 12 -7.42 5.25 -14.18
C PHE A 12 -6.39 6.23 -14.73
N LEU A 13 -6.77 7.05 -15.71
CA LEU A 13 -5.89 8.10 -16.26
C LEU A 13 -5.45 9.09 -15.17
N ALA A 14 -6.37 9.50 -14.30
CA ALA A 14 -6.03 10.35 -13.15
C ALA A 14 -5.09 9.66 -12.14
N SER A 15 -5.24 8.34 -11.94
CA SER A 15 -4.36 7.55 -11.07
C SER A 15 -2.93 7.50 -11.63
N SER A 16 -2.77 7.41 -12.95
CA SER A 16 -1.47 7.47 -13.61
C SER A 16 -0.77 8.82 -13.45
N LEU A 17 -1.55 9.92 -13.37
CA LEU A 17 -1.01 11.27 -13.17
C LEU A 17 -0.69 11.58 -11.70
N ILE A 18 -1.51 11.07 -10.76
CA ILE A 18 -1.37 11.32 -9.33
C ILE A 18 -1.24 9.98 -8.60
N PRO A 19 -0.03 9.39 -8.54
CA PRO A 19 0.17 8.03 -8.03
C PRO A 19 -0.38 7.82 -6.61
N LEU A 20 -0.22 8.80 -5.71
CA LEU A 20 -0.73 8.72 -4.34
C LEU A 20 -2.27 8.81 -4.24
N GLY A 21 -2.93 9.39 -5.25
CA GLY A 21 -4.40 9.49 -5.35
C GLY A 21 -5.05 8.23 -5.93
N SER A 22 -4.25 7.26 -6.36
CA SER A 22 -4.72 6.05 -7.07
C SER A 22 -5.70 5.19 -6.28
N PHE A 23 -5.80 5.33 -4.96
CA PHE A 23 -6.79 4.63 -4.12
C PHE A 23 -8.25 4.97 -4.48
N ILE A 24 -8.49 6.09 -5.16
CA ILE A 24 -9.85 6.52 -5.55
C ILE A 24 -10.45 5.54 -6.54
N LEU A 25 -9.66 5.05 -7.51
CA LEU A 25 -10.12 4.10 -8.52
C LEU A 25 -10.66 2.80 -7.90
N PRO A 26 -9.88 2.00 -7.14
CA PRO A 26 -10.38 0.78 -6.54
C PRO A 26 -11.51 1.06 -5.54
N ALA A 27 -11.45 2.13 -4.75
CA ALA A 27 -12.55 2.50 -3.84
C ALA A 27 -13.86 2.82 -4.59
N TYR A 28 -13.77 3.49 -5.74
CA TYR A 28 -14.91 3.76 -6.61
C TYR A 28 -15.48 2.46 -7.18
N LYS A 29 -14.63 1.61 -7.76
CA LYS A 29 -15.03 0.34 -8.36
C LYS A 29 -15.72 -0.56 -7.35
N ILE A 30 -15.11 -0.76 -6.18
CA ILE A 30 -15.66 -1.60 -5.11
C ILE A 30 -17.04 -1.09 -4.65
N LYS A 31 -17.28 0.23 -4.62
CA LYS A 31 -18.59 0.82 -4.25
C LYS A 31 -19.65 0.74 -5.35
N LYS A 32 -19.26 0.77 -6.62
CA LYS A 32 -20.19 0.96 -7.76
C LYS A 32 -20.43 -0.33 -8.54
N MET A 33 -19.41 -1.17 -8.73
CA MET A 33 -19.52 -2.44 -9.44
C MET A 33 -20.59 -3.35 -8.85
N PRO A 34 -20.75 -3.50 -7.51
CA PRO A 34 -21.79 -4.36 -6.94
C PRO A 34 -23.23 -3.94 -7.28
N LYS A 35 -23.45 -2.71 -7.76
CA LYS A 35 -24.78 -2.22 -8.17
C LYS A 35 -25.16 -2.60 -9.59
N LEU A 36 -24.20 -3.12 -10.35
CA LEU A 36 -24.41 -3.62 -11.71
C LEU A 36 -24.69 -5.13 -11.67
N ASN A 37 -25.39 -5.64 -12.68
CA ASN A 37 -25.54 -7.08 -12.90
C ASN A 37 -24.19 -7.71 -13.31
N SER A 38 -24.02 -9.01 -13.11
CA SER A 38 -22.74 -9.70 -13.38
C SER A 38 -22.22 -9.51 -14.81
N LYS A 39 -23.12 -9.54 -15.81
CA LYS A 39 -22.78 -9.27 -17.22
C LYS A 39 -22.22 -7.85 -17.40
N ASP A 40 -22.91 -6.85 -16.86
CA ASP A 40 -22.53 -5.44 -16.97
C ASP A 40 -21.21 -5.12 -16.24
N ARG A 41 -20.90 -5.82 -15.13
CA ARG A 41 -19.61 -5.68 -14.44
C ARG A 41 -18.46 -6.16 -15.31
N LEU A 42 -18.62 -7.34 -15.91
CA LEU A 42 -17.63 -7.92 -16.80
C LEU A 42 -17.44 -7.03 -18.03
N LEU A 43 -18.53 -6.58 -18.65
CA LEU A 43 -18.48 -5.69 -19.81
C LEU A 43 -17.81 -4.35 -19.47
N ALA A 44 -18.09 -3.77 -18.30
CA ALA A 44 -17.45 -2.54 -17.87
C ALA A 44 -15.92 -2.71 -17.71
N ASN A 45 -15.46 -3.79 -17.10
CA ASN A 45 -14.01 -4.07 -16.98
C ASN A 45 -13.36 -4.37 -18.33
N LEU A 46 -14.03 -5.12 -19.23
CA LEU A 46 -13.51 -5.40 -20.57
C LEU A 46 -13.39 -4.14 -21.42
N ILE A 47 -14.43 -3.28 -21.44
CA ILE A 47 -14.38 -2.02 -22.19
C ILE A 47 -13.30 -1.10 -21.61
N SER A 48 -13.26 -0.94 -20.28
CA SER A 48 -12.21 -0.13 -19.65
C SER A 48 -10.81 -0.66 -19.96
N GLY A 49 -10.59 -1.97 -19.86
CA GLY A 49 -9.33 -2.61 -20.21
C GLY A 49 -8.96 -2.42 -21.68
N GLY A 50 -9.93 -2.62 -22.60
CA GLY A 50 -9.73 -2.40 -24.03
C GLY A 50 -9.30 -0.97 -24.35
N VAL A 51 -10.01 0.03 -23.82
CA VAL A 51 -9.63 1.45 -24.02
C VAL A 51 -8.25 1.74 -23.46
N ILE A 52 -7.92 1.25 -22.28
CA ILE A 52 -6.58 1.44 -21.69
C ILE A 52 -5.50 0.79 -22.56
N TYR A 53 -5.75 -0.42 -23.08
CA TYR A 53 -4.83 -1.12 -23.98
C TYR A 53 -4.59 -0.35 -25.28
N PHE A 54 -5.63 0.28 -25.85
CA PHE A 54 -5.49 1.16 -27.01
C PHE A 54 -4.65 2.41 -26.73
N ILE A 55 -4.61 2.87 -25.48
CA ILE A 55 -3.77 4.01 -25.08
C ILE A 55 -2.32 3.57 -24.90
N ASP A 56 -2.09 2.51 -24.12
CA ASP A 56 -0.78 1.94 -23.87
C ASP A 56 -0.94 0.51 -23.32
N ASP A 57 -0.25 -0.46 -23.92
CA ASP A 57 -0.34 -1.86 -23.57
C ASP A 57 0.23 -2.15 -22.16
N LYS A 58 1.31 -1.48 -21.76
CA LYS A 58 1.89 -1.58 -20.40
C LYS A 58 0.92 -1.04 -19.36
N LEU A 59 0.22 0.07 -19.65
CA LEU A 59 -0.82 0.59 -18.76
C LEU A 59 -1.98 -0.39 -18.58
N PHE A 60 -2.33 -1.15 -19.62
CA PHE A 60 -3.33 -2.22 -19.49
C PHE A 60 -2.86 -3.30 -18.49
N PHE A 61 -1.60 -3.71 -18.56
CA PHE A 61 -1.08 -4.68 -17.59
C PHE A 61 -1.01 -4.11 -16.17
N VAL A 62 -0.77 -2.80 -15.99
CA VAL A 62 -0.90 -2.15 -14.67
C VAL A 62 -2.36 -2.14 -14.21
N TYR A 63 -3.31 -1.86 -15.09
CA TYR A 63 -4.74 -1.93 -14.78
C TYR A 63 -5.15 -3.32 -14.26
N VAL A 64 -4.72 -4.37 -14.95
CA VAL A 64 -5.03 -5.76 -14.58
C VAL A 64 -4.24 -6.20 -13.35
N GLY A 65 -2.92 -6.11 -13.41
CA GLY A 65 -2.01 -6.66 -12.39
C GLY A 65 -1.99 -5.89 -11.08
N PHE A 66 -2.48 -4.65 -11.06
CA PHE A 66 -2.57 -3.87 -9.83
C PHE A 66 -4.03 -3.60 -9.42
N PHE A 67 -4.80 -2.90 -10.25
CA PHE A 67 -6.13 -2.41 -9.83
C PHE A 67 -7.20 -3.50 -9.79
N LEU A 68 -7.28 -4.36 -10.82
CA LEU A 68 -8.18 -5.52 -10.78
C LEU A 68 -7.76 -6.53 -9.73
N LEU A 69 -6.46 -6.75 -9.56
CA LEU A 69 -5.93 -7.65 -8.53
C LEU A 69 -6.31 -7.20 -7.11
N LEU A 70 -6.19 -5.90 -6.82
CA LEU A 70 -6.61 -5.30 -5.55
C LEU A 70 -8.12 -5.45 -5.33
N GLU A 71 -8.93 -5.14 -6.34
CA GLU A 71 -10.40 -5.30 -6.27
C GLU A 71 -10.79 -6.77 -6.02
N GLY A 72 -10.17 -7.71 -6.73
CA GLY A 72 -10.38 -9.15 -6.54
C GLY A 72 -10.01 -9.60 -5.13
N ALA A 73 -8.82 -9.21 -4.65
CA ALA A 73 -8.37 -9.51 -3.29
C ALA A 73 -9.34 -8.95 -2.24
N TYR A 74 -9.85 -7.72 -2.43
CA TYR A 74 -10.86 -7.14 -1.55
C TYR A 74 -12.10 -8.03 -1.45
N TYR A 75 -12.67 -8.43 -2.59
CA TYR A 75 -13.88 -9.25 -2.60
C TYR A 75 -13.66 -10.64 -1.99
N ILE A 76 -12.52 -11.28 -2.25
CA ILE A 76 -12.14 -12.55 -1.62
C ILE A 76 -12.09 -12.38 -0.10
N PHE A 77 -11.43 -11.33 0.38
CA PHE A 77 -11.32 -11.08 1.82
C PHE A 77 -12.64 -10.71 2.49
N GLU A 78 -13.60 -10.11 1.79
CA GLU A 78 -14.95 -9.90 2.35
C GLU A 78 -15.65 -11.21 2.71
N MET A 79 -15.28 -12.32 2.08
CA MET A 79 -15.83 -13.65 2.38
C MET A 79 -15.11 -14.36 3.52
N THR A 80 -14.06 -13.77 4.11
CA THR A 80 -13.26 -14.37 5.18
C THR A 80 -13.40 -13.64 6.51
N SER A 81 -12.99 -14.30 7.60
CA SER A 81 -12.92 -13.73 8.95
C SER A 81 -11.59 -13.04 9.27
N ILE A 82 -10.69 -12.92 8.29
CA ILE A 82 -9.34 -12.34 8.45
C ILE A 82 -9.45 -10.88 8.94
N GLU A 83 -8.56 -10.43 9.80
CA GLU A 83 -8.59 -9.07 10.33
C GLU A 83 -8.25 -8.01 9.28
N ILE A 84 -8.77 -6.78 9.41
CA ILE A 84 -8.70 -5.78 8.33
C ILE A 84 -7.27 -5.35 8.01
N PHE A 85 -6.38 -5.20 9.01
CA PHE A 85 -4.97 -4.91 8.69
C PHE A 85 -4.29 -6.06 7.99
N ASP A 86 -4.59 -7.31 8.36
CA ASP A 86 -4.04 -8.48 7.67
C ASP A 86 -4.46 -8.48 6.20
N ARG A 87 -5.74 -8.21 5.90
CA ARG A 87 -6.23 -8.06 4.52
C ARG A 87 -5.44 -6.99 3.76
N ILE A 88 -5.25 -5.82 4.36
CA ILE A 88 -4.49 -4.71 3.74
C ILE A 88 -3.06 -5.16 3.42
N PHE A 89 -2.36 -5.77 4.38
CA PHE A 89 -0.96 -6.14 4.20
C PHE A 89 -0.77 -7.34 3.24
N ILE A 90 -1.69 -8.32 3.26
CA ILE A 90 -1.67 -9.42 2.28
C ILE A 90 -1.96 -8.88 0.88
N SER A 91 -3.03 -8.09 0.69
CA SER A 91 -3.33 -7.47 -0.61
C SER A 91 -2.16 -6.62 -1.10
N THR A 92 -1.54 -5.83 -0.21
CA THR A 92 -0.37 -5.02 -0.55
C THR A 92 0.80 -5.88 -1.00
N THR A 93 1.07 -6.99 -0.30
CA THR A 93 2.15 -7.92 -0.67
C THR A 93 1.90 -8.52 -2.06
N ILE A 94 0.66 -8.95 -2.32
CA ILE A 94 0.24 -9.51 -3.62
C ILE A 94 0.38 -8.47 -4.73
N THR A 95 -0.13 -7.25 -4.55
CA THR A 95 -0.05 -6.19 -5.57
C THR A 95 1.38 -5.71 -5.80
N THR A 96 2.22 -5.72 -4.76
CA THR A 96 3.65 -5.39 -4.88
C THR A 96 4.39 -6.45 -5.66
N ALA A 97 4.14 -7.73 -5.37
CA ALA A 97 4.74 -8.84 -6.10
C ALA A 97 4.35 -8.80 -7.59
N ALA A 98 3.06 -8.58 -7.89
CA ALA A 98 2.59 -8.40 -9.25
C ALA A 98 3.25 -7.19 -9.94
N GLY A 99 3.30 -6.04 -9.27
CA GLY A 99 3.98 -4.85 -9.79
C GLY A 99 5.46 -5.06 -10.06
N TYR A 100 6.16 -5.79 -9.18
CA TYR A 100 7.58 -6.12 -9.36
C TYR A 100 7.80 -7.07 -10.54
N LEU A 101 6.93 -8.06 -10.73
CA LEU A 101 6.97 -8.95 -11.90
C LEU A 101 6.69 -8.20 -13.20
N LEU A 102 5.73 -7.27 -13.21
CA LEU A 102 5.45 -6.42 -14.37
C LEU A 102 6.63 -5.50 -14.70
N MET A 103 7.25 -4.89 -13.68
CA MET A 103 8.47 -4.10 -13.86
C MET A 103 9.58 -4.96 -14.48
N LYS A 104 9.78 -6.19 -13.98
CA LYS A 104 10.73 -7.13 -14.59
C LYS A 104 10.41 -7.49 -16.04
N ALA A 105 9.13 -7.66 -16.36
CA ALA A 105 8.71 -8.01 -17.72
C ALA A 105 8.90 -6.86 -18.73
N PHE A 106 8.65 -5.61 -18.32
CA PHE A 106 8.68 -4.47 -19.25
C PHE A 106 9.98 -3.66 -19.23
N ILE A 107 10.69 -3.65 -18.11
CA ILE A 107 11.90 -2.84 -17.89
C ILE A 107 13.14 -3.72 -17.67
N GLY A 108 12.97 -4.90 -17.08
CA GLY A 108 14.05 -5.86 -16.84
C GLY A 108 14.58 -5.79 -15.40
N THR A 109 15.86 -5.46 -15.23
CA THR A 109 16.47 -5.45 -13.90
C THR A 109 16.23 -4.12 -13.17
N PRO A 110 16.39 -4.08 -11.84
CA PRO A 110 16.48 -2.83 -11.09
C PRO A 110 17.50 -1.84 -11.69
N ASP A 111 18.61 -2.35 -12.24
CA ASP A 111 19.63 -1.52 -12.90
C ASP A 111 19.10 -0.78 -14.13
N ASN A 112 18.35 -1.49 -14.99
CA ASN A 112 17.73 -0.87 -16.16
C ASN A 112 16.76 0.24 -15.75
N LEU A 113 15.98 0.02 -14.69
CA LEU A 113 15.09 1.05 -14.13
C LEU A 113 15.89 2.26 -13.66
N MET A 114 17.03 2.07 -12.99
CA MET A 114 17.87 3.18 -12.55
C MET A 114 18.44 3.98 -13.71
N THR A 115 18.85 3.32 -14.80
CA THR A 115 19.32 4.02 -16.01
C THR A 115 18.23 4.90 -16.61
N ILE A 116 16.99 4.37 -16.74
CA ILE A 116 15.85 5.15 -17.25
C ILE A 116 15.50 6.31 -16.33
N MET A 117 15.55 6.09 -15.01
CA MET A 117 15.31 7.15 -14.03
C MET A 117 16.40 8.23 -14.11
N ASP A 118 17.67 7.86 -14.19
CA ASP A 118 18.79 8.81 -14.31
C ASP A 118 18.65 9.70 -15.56
N THR A 119 18.30 9.13 -16.72
CA THR A 119 18.06 9.93 -17.93
C THR A 119 16.90 10.91 -17.75
N MET A 120 15.77 10.46 -17.21
CA MET A 120 14.63 11.34 -16.95
C MET A 120 14.97 12.45 -15.94
N TYR A 121 15.67 12.11 -14.86
CA TYR A 121 15.99 13.10 -13.83
C TYR A 121 16.96 14.15 -14.33
N ARG A 122 17.92 13.79 -15.19
CA ARG A 122 18.81 14.75 -15.84
C ARG A 122 18.08 15.66 -16.82
N GLU A 123 17.13 15.12 -17.56
CA GLU A 123 16.36 15.89 -18.55
C GLU A 123 15.39 16.87 -17.90
N TYR A 124 14.78 16.49 -16.76
CA TYR A 124 13.68 17.24 -16.18
C TYR A 124 14.00 17.95 -14.85
N LEU A 125 15.04 17.55 -14.12
CA LEU A 125 15.42 18.18 -12.85
C LEU A 125 16.85 18.73 -12.89
N ILE A 126 17.01 19.99 -12.47
CA ILE A 126 18.31 20.63 -12.25
C ILE A 126 18.85 20.18 -10.87
N LEU A 127 19.11 18.88 -10.71
CA LEU A 127 19.71 18.32 -9.49
C LEU A 127 21.19 18.06 -9.70
N ASP A 128 21.96 18.21 -8.62
CA ASP A 128 23.37 17.85 -8.61
C ASP A 128 23.58 16.35 -8.83
N GLN A 129 24.65 15.99 -9.53
CA GLN A 129 24.96 14.63 -9.92
C GLN A 129 25.14 13.70 -8.72
N SER A 130 25.76 14.21 -7.66
CA SER A 130 25.98 13.45 -6.42
C SER A 130 24.67 13.07 -5.75
N VAL A 131 23.67 13.96 -5.82
CA VAL A 131 22.35 13.78 -5.24
C VAL A 131 21.57 12.72 -6.02
N ILE A 132 21.56 12.81 -7.35
CA ILE A 132 20.88 11.81 -8.22
C ILE A 132 21.47 10.42 -7.97
N THR A 133 22.80 10.30 -7.96
CA THR A 133 23.49 9.02 -7.76
C THR A 133 23.14 8.41 -6.40
N THR A 134 23.14 9.22 -5.34
CA THR A 134 22.78 8.78 -3.98
C THR A 134 21.31 8.32 -3.91
N MET A 135 20.39 9.10 -4.52
CA MET A 135 18.97 8.74 -4.58
C MET A 135 18.75 7.43 -5.34
N MET A 136 19.38 7.26 -6.51
CA MET A 136 19.26 6.03 -7.30
C MET A 136 19.85 4.83 -6.55
N GLY A 137 20.98 4.99 -5.85
CA GLY A 137 21.54 3.96 -4.98
C GLY A 137 20.53 3.51 -3.92
N TYR A 138 19.91 4.47 -3.22
CA TYR A 138 18.88 4.18 -2.22
C TYR A 138 17.65 3.47 -2.84
N VAL A 139 17.15 3.96 -3.98
CA VAL A 139 15.99 3.35 -4.65
C VAL A 139 16.31 1.93 -5.07
N LYS A 140 17.50 1.68 -5.63
CA LYS A 140 17.93 0.35 -6.05
C LYS A 140 17.99 -0.62 -4.87
N GLU A 141 18.59 -0.22 -3.75
CA GLU A 141 18.72 -1.07 -2.57
C GLU A 141 17.37 -1.35 -1.89
N HIS A 142 16.45 -0.38 -1.92
CA HIS A 142 15.16 -0.43 -1.23
C HIS A 142 13.95 -0.55 -2.18
N LEU A 143 14.16 -1.02 -3.41
CA LEU A 143 13.15 -0.97 -4.46
C LEU A 143 11.84 -1.68 -4.06
N LEU A 144 11.94 -2.89 -3.51
CA LEU A 144 10.74 -3.64 -3.08
C LEU A 144 10.01 -2.95 -1.94
N PHE A 145 10.74 -2.38 -0.98
CA PHE A 145 10.18 -1.62 0.13
C PHE A 145 9.46 -0.35 -0.37
N ILE A 146 10.03 0.36 -1.32
CA ILE A 146 9.42 1.54 -1.93
C ILE A 146 8.14 1.15 -2.68
N MET A 147 8.20 0.12 -3.53
CA MET A 147 7.03 -0.40 -4.25
C MET A 147 5.93 -0.88 -3.29
N PHE A 148 6.32 -1.54 -2.20
CA PHE A 148 5.41 -1.94 -1.14
C PHE A 148 4.75 -0.74 -0.48
N THR A 149 5.52 0.32 -0.18
CA THR A 149 4.99 1.54 0.45
C THR A 149 3.94 2.22 -0.43
N TYR A 150 4.19 2.35 -1.74
CA TYR A 150 3.20 2.88 -2.68
C TYR A 150 1.94 2.00 -2.73
N SER A 151 2.12 0.68 -2.83
CA SER A 151 1.03 -0.28 -2.82
C SER A 151 0.22 -0.22 -1.52
N LEU A 152 0.91 0.01 -0.40
CA LEU A 152 0.31 0.09 0.93
C LEU A 152 -0.55 1.32 1.06
N VAL A 153 -0.07 2.49 0.62
CA VAL A 153 -0.85 3.73 0.60
C VAL A 153 -2.16 3.50 -0.15
N ILE A 154 -2.08 2.90 -1.35
CA ILE A 154 -3.26 2.66 -2.18
C ILE A 154 -4.24 1.70 -1.50
N ASN A 155 -3.77 0.55 -1.04
CA ASN A 155 -4.60 -0.44 -0.34
C ASN A 155 -5.20 0.14 0.94
N TYR A 156 -4.38 0.74 1.79
CA TYR A 156 -4.78 1.29 3.08
C TYR A 156 -5.87 2.35 2.92
N PHE A 157 -5.69 3.34 2.04
CA PHE A 157 -6.71 4.38 1.83
C PHE A 157 -7.97 3.84 1.16
N THR A 158 -7.85 2.82 0.30
CA THR A 158 -9.03 2.12 -0.26
C THR A 158 -9.88 1.52 0.87
N TYR A 159 -9.27 0.74 1.76
CA TYR A 159 -9.96 0.20 2.93
C TYR A 159 -10.47 1.31 3.85
N PHE A 160 -9.71 2.39 4.03
CA PHE A 160 -10.10 3.51 4.88
C PHE A 160 -11.37 4.20 4.37
N ILE A 161 -11.51 4.40 3.05
CA ILE A 161 -12.70 4.98 2.41
C ILE A 161 -13.91 4.05 2.50
N LEU A 162 -13.68 2.74 2.47
CA LEU A 162 -14.75 1.73 2.48
C LEU A 162 -15.22 1.41 3.91
N LYS A 163 -14.28 1.26 4.85
CA LYS A 163 -14.51 0.71 6.20
C LYS A 163 -14.07 1.63 7.34
N GLY A 164 -13.60 2.85 7.07
CA GLY A 164 -13.00 3.75 8.06
C GLY A 164 -13.89 4.10 9.27
N LYS A 165 -15.21 3.94 9.17
CA LYS A 165 -16.14 4.05 10.31
C LYS A 165 -15.78 3.08 11.46
N THR A 166 -15.20 1.93 11.12
CA THR A 166 -14.81 0.87 12.07
C THR A 166 -13.32 0.86 12.40
N TYR A 167 -12.55 1.87 11.96
CA TYR A 167 -11.08 1.90 12.01
C TYR A 167 -10.47 1.55 13.39
N ARG A 168 -11.08 1.97 14.49
CA ARG A 168 -10.62 1.64 15.86
C ARG A 168 -10.63 0.14 16.19
N LYS A 169 -11.50 -0.61 15.51
CA LYS A 169 -11.71 -2.04 15.73
C LYS A 169 -10.78 -2.91 14.90
N TRP A 170 -10.16 -2.36 13.85
CA TRP A 170 -9.29 -3.12 12.95
C TRP A 170 -8.10 -3.66 13.74
N ASN A 171 -7.83 -4.96 13.70
CA ASN A 171 -6.64 -5.51 14.33
C ASN A 171 -5.70 -6.06 13.28
N ILE A 172 -4.52 -6.47 13.74
CA ILE A 172 -3.52 -7.18 12.98
C ILE A 172 -3.20 -8.47 13.73
N SER A 173 -2.94 -9.56 13.01
CA SER A 173 -2.43 -10.78 13.60
C SER A 173 -1.00 -10.58 14.12
N TYR A 174 -0.65 -11.28 15.21
CA TYR A 174 0.72 -11.32 15.69
C TYR A 174 1.67 -12.04 14.71
N LEU A 175 1.15 -12.80 13.74
CA LEU A 175 1.99 -13.55 12.78
C LEU A 175 2.99 -12.67 12.02
N TRP A 176 2.66 -11.39 11.77
CA TRP A 176 3.58 -10.46 11.12
C TRP A 176 4.85 -10.18 11.94
N ILE A 177 4.79 -10.31 13.27
CA ILE A 177 5.96 -10.09 14.13
C ILE A 177 6.95 -11.24 13.98
N LEU A 178 6.47 -12.45 13.66
CA LEU A 178 7.34 -13.59 13.40
C LEU A 178 8.17 -13.32 12.15
N VAL A 179 7.54 -12.76 11.10
CA VAL A 179 8.25 -12.35 9.88
C VAL A 179 9.29 -11.27 10.19
N TYR A 180 8.94 -10.29 11.03
CA TYR A 180 9.90 -9.28 11.51
C TYR A 180 11.07 -9.92 12.26
N ILE A 181 10.81 -10.79 13.23
CA ILE A 181 11.85 -11.43 14.06
C ILE A 181 12.82 -12.22 13.17
N VAL A 182 12.30 -13.04 12.25
CA VAL A 182 13.13 -13.83 11.33
C VAL A 182 14.01 -12.93 10.46
N THR A 183 13.42 -11.91 9.83
CA THR A 183 14.16 -10.99 8.96
C THR A 183 15.18 -10.13 9.73
N PHE A 184 14.85 -9.73 10.96
CA PHE A 184 15.77 -9.03 11.86
C PHE A 184 16.99 -9.89 12.22
N PHE A 185 16.80 -11.16 12.59
CA PHE A 185 17.92 -12.05 12.90
C PHE A 185 18.84 -12.25 11.69
N ILE A 186 18.28 -12.43 10.50
CA ILE A 186 19.07 -12.62 9.28
C ILE A 186 19.86 -11.35 8.94
N ASP A 187 19.22 -10.18 8.97
CA ASP A 187 19.86 -8.90 8.60
C ASP A 187 20.83 -8.38 9.66
N LYS A 188 20.41 -8.35 10.93
CA LYS A 188 21.17 -7.70 12.02
C LYS A 188 22.11 -8.62 12.76
N THR A 189 21.75 -9.90 12.93
CA THR A 189 22.57 -10.85 13.67
C THR A 189 23.50 -11.63 12.74
N LEU A 190 22.96 -12.25 11.69
CA LEU A 190 23.75 -13.03 10.73
C LEU A 190 24.45 -12.15 9.69
N LYS A 191 24.05 -10.88 9.54
CA LYS A 191 24.62 -9.91 8.58
C LYS A 191 24.67 -10.43 7.15
N ILE A 192 23.66 -11.22 6.76
CA ILE A 192 23.56 -11.75 5.40
C ILE A 192 23.08 -10.61 4.50
N ASP A 193 23.96 -10.14 3.61
CA ASP A 193 23.61 -9.11 2.64
C ASP A 193 22.75 -9.70 1.52
N ASN A 194 21.43 -9.62 1.70
CA ASN A 194 20.47 -10.07 0.72
C ASN A 194 19.40 -8.99 0.49
N PHE A 195 19.24 -8.61 -0.78
CA PHE A 195 18.26 -7.63 -1.22
C PHE A 195 16.84 -7.90 -0.68
N TYR A 196 16.36 -9.14 -0.76
CA TYR A 196 15.01 -9.49 -0.30
C TYR A 196 14.88 -9.41 1.21
N VAL A 197 15.89 -9.87 1.96
CA VAL A 197 15.88 -9.83 3.43
C VAL A 197 15.85 -8.40 3.93
N LYS A 198 16.73 -7.53 3.41
CA LYS A 198 16.76 -6.09 3.76
C LYS A 198 15.41 -5.42 3.52
N ASN A 199 14.81 -5.66 2.35
CA ASN A 199 13.51 -5.09 2.01
C ASN A 199 12.38 -5.65 2.88
N LEU A 200 12.36 -6.96 3.17
CA LEU A 200 11.36 -7.57 4.04
C LEU A 200 11.45 -7.07 5.48
N TYR A 201 12.67 -6.84 5.98
CA TYR A 201 12.88 -6.20 7.29
C TYR A 201 12.26 -4.80 7.34
N SER A 202 12.51 -3.96 6.33
CA SER A 202 11.90 -2.62 6.23
C SER A 202 10.37 -2.68 6.08
N ILE A 203 9.85 -3.61 5.28
CA ILE A 203 8.41 -3.82 5.07
C ILE A 203 7.72 -4.21 6.38
N THR A 204 8.24 -5.19 7.10
CA THR A 204 7.65 -5.65 8.37
C THR A 204 7.75 -4.60 9.46
N THR A 205 8.82 -3.81 9.48
CA THR A 205 8.94 -2.63 10.35
C THR A 205 7.83 -1.61 10.04
N LEU A 206 7.62 -1.28 8.76
CA LEU A 206 6.57 -0.35 8.33
C LEU A 206 5.16 -0.83 8.68
N ILE A 207 4.88 -2.12 8.52
CA ILE A 207 3.60 -2.75 8.91
C ILE A 207 3.25 -2.40 10.37
N TYR A 208 4.21 -2.57 11.28
CA TYR A 208 4.01 -2.29 12.70
C TYR A 208 4.01 -0.81 13.05
N VAL A 209 4.75 0.03 12.33
CA VAL A 209 4.65 1.50 12.48
C VAL A 209 3.25 1.98 12.11
N ILE A 210 2.71 1.53 10.97
CA ILE A 210 1.35 1.91 10.52
C ILE A 210 0.29 1.40 11.50
N TYR A 211 0.41 0.16 11.98
CA TYR A 211 -0.48 -0.34 13.01
C TYR A 211 -0.33 0.42 14.34
N GLY A 212 0.90 0.77 14.72
CA GLY A 212 1.20 1.58 15.90
C GLY A 212 0.55 2.96 15.84
N ILE A 213 0.57 3.63 14.68
CA ILE A 213 -0.15 4.91 14.47
C ILE A 213 -1.64 4.74 14.78
N LYS A 214 -2.26 3.65 14.34
CA LYS A 214 -3.68 3.35 14.65
C LYS A 214 -3.90 3.18 16.16
N VAL A 215 -3.02 2.45 16.83
CA VAL A 215 -3.09 2.20 18.28
C VAL A 215 -2.95 3.52 19.04
N LEU A 216 -1.96 4.34 18.69
CA LEU A 216 -1.76 5.67 19.26
C LEU A 216 -2.96 6.60 19.02
N TYR A 217 -3.49 6.64 17.80
CA TYR A 217 -4.72 7.36 17.49
C TYR A 217 -5.88 6.90 18.38
N SER A 218 -6.00 5.60 18.63
CA SER A 218 -7.06 5.04 19.46
C SER A 218 -6.92 5.48 20.92
N MET A 219 -5.69 5.58 21.44
CA MET A 219 -5.39 6.15 22.76
C MET A 219 -5.69 7.65 22.82
N PHE A 220 -5.25 8.43 21.81
CA PHE A 220 -5.52 9.86 21.75
C PHE A 220 -7.01 10.16 21.68
N ARG A 221 -7.80 9.37 20.96
CA ARG A 221 -9.26 9.55 20.89
C ARG A 221 -9.95 9.35 22.25
N GLU A 222 -9.36 8.62 23.20
CA GLU A 222 -9.93 8.52 24.55
C GLU A 222 -9.81 9.84 25.32
N LYS A 223 -8.77 10.63 25.04
CA LYS A 223 -8.43 11.88 25.76
C LYS A 223 -8.81 13.16 24.98
N ILE A 224 -8.76 13.13 23.65
CA ILE A 224 -8.96 14.28 22.76
C ILE A 224 -10.32 14.17 22.08
N LYS A 225 -11.22 15.14 22.34
CA LYS A 225 -12.57 15.18 21.76
C LYS A 225 -12.58 15.39 20.25
N TRP A 226 -11.61 16.14 19.71
CA TRP A 226 -11.60 16.55 18.30
C TRP A 226 -10.91 15.51 17.42
N ARG A 227 -11.69 14.89 16.51
CA ARG A 227 -11.29 13.71 15.73
C ARG A 227 -10.10 13.96 14.79
N VAL A 228 -9.98 15.17 14.25
CA VAL A 228 -8.92 15.53 13.29
C VAL A 228 -7.57 15.66 14.02
N TYR A 229 -7.54 16.44 15.10
CA TYR A 229 -6.34 16.64 15.92
C TYR A 229 -5.76 15.33 16.47
N GLY A 230 -6.61 14.41 16.94
CA GLY A 230 -6.15 13.10 17.40
C GLY A 230 -5.47 12.26 16.31
N LYS A 231 -5.90 12.38 15.04
CA LYS A 231 -5.24 11.68 13.90
C LYS A 231 -3.92 12.34 13.54
N SER A 232 -3.93 13.67 13.39
CA SER A 232 -2.74 14.43 13.02
C SER A 232 -1.64 14.27 14.08
N LEU A 233 -2.00 14.34 15.36
CA LEU A 233 -1.05 14.14 16.45
C LEU A 233 -0.43 12.74 16.42
N ALA A 234 -1.23 11.68 16.16
CA ALA A 234 -0.71 10.32 16.07
C ALA A 234 0.31 10.16 14.93
N ILE A 235 0.06 10.78 13.78
CA ILE A 235 0.99 10.77 12.65
C ILE A 235 2.25 11.55 12.99
N VAL A 236 2.12 12.77 13.53
CA VAL A 236 3.26 13.61 13.92
C VAL A 236 4.14 12.90 14.94
N THR A 237 3.55 12.30 15.99
CA THR A 237 4.29 11.52 16.97
C THR A 237 5.02 10.33 16.34
N ALA A 238 4.42 9.68 15.35
CA ALA A 238 5.08 8.58 14.65
C ALA A 238 6.27 9.01 13.79
N CYS A 239 6.22 10.22 13.21
CA CYS A 239 7.36 10.78 12.50
C CYS A 239 8.54 11.06 13.45
N PHE A 240 8.27 11.56 14.67
CA PHE A 240 9.32 11.86 15.65
C PHE A 240 9.81 10.63 16.42
N PHE A 241 8.96 9.63 16.65
CA PHE A 241 9.27 8.47 17.49
C PHE A 241 8.93 7.12 16.81
N PRO A 242 9.48 6.84 15.61
CA PRO A 242 9.09 5.67 14.81
C PRO A 242 9.34 4.34 15.54
N ILE A 243 10.44 4.22 16.29
CA ILE A 243 10.77 3.01 17.07
C ILE A 243 9.74 2.79 18.20
N GLY A 244 9.38 3.85 18.92
CA GLY A 244 8.38 3.77 19.99
C GLY A 244 7.01 3.36 19.44
N ILE A 245 6.63 3.87 18.27
CA ILE A 245 5.39 3.50 17.59
C ILE A 245 5.41 2.06 17.09
N PHE A 246 6.54 1.59 16.55
CA PHE A 246 6.72 0.19 16.19
C PHE A 246 6.48 -0.72 17.40
N ILE A 247 7.15 -0.47 18.53
CA ILE A 247 7.01 -1.27 19.76
C ILE A 247 5.55 -1.28 20.23
N LEU A 248 4.90 -0.12 20.25
CA LEU A 248 3.51 0.03 20.64
C LEU A 248 2.56 -0.76 19.72
N GLY A 249 2.83 -0.78 18.41
CA GLY A 249 2.13 -1.63 17.45
C GLY A 249 2.32 -3.12 17.76
N ALA A 250 3.56 -3.55 17.95
CA ALA A 250 3.90 -4.94 18.23
C ALA A 250 3.24 -5.43 19.53
N MET A 251 3.37 -4.70 20.63
CA MET A 251 2.75 -5.04 21.91
C MET A 251 1.22 -5.15 21.81
N ASN A 252 0.57 -4.25 21.06
CA ASN A 252 -0.87 -4.31 20.88
C ASN A 252 -1.32 -5.53 20.05
N SER A 253 -0.51 -6.00 19.10
CA SER A 253 -0.82 -7.20 18.31
C SER A 253 -0.87 -8.49 19.14
N PHE A 254 -0.11 -8.55 20.25
CA PHE A 254 -0.18 -9.63 21.24
C PHE A 254 -1.30 -9.46 22.28
N GLY A 255 -2.09 -8.39 22.20
CA GLY A 255 -3.15 -8.11 23.18
C GLY A 255 -2.65 -7.66 24.55
N ILE A 256 -1.36 -7.35 24.70
CA ILE A 256 -0.74 -6.87 25.95
C ILE A 256 -1.36 -5.52 26.37
N ILE A 257 -1.66 -4.66 25.39
CA ILE A 257 -2.27 -3.35 25.63
C ILE A 257 -3.79 -3.43 25.39
N ARG A 258 -4.58 -3.28 26.46
CA ARG A 258 -6.06 -3.20 26.39
C ARG A 258 -6.51 -1.75 26.20
N ILE A 259 -6.83 -1.37 24.97
CA ILE A 259 -7.45 -0.06 24.66
C ILE A 259 -8.97 -0.22 24.64
N ASN A 260 -9.71 0.70 25.28
CA ASN A 260 -11.15 0.59 25.39
C ASN A 260 -11.84 1.03 24.08
N LYS A 261 -12.08 0.07 23.20
CA LYS A 261 -12.65 0.29 21.85
C LYS A 261 -14.14 0.70 21.87
N ARG A 262 -14.78 0.86 23.04
CA ARG A 262 -16.25 0.90 23.20
C ARG A 262 -16.98 2.24 22.96
N ARG A 263 -16.33 3.38 22.76
CA ARG A 263 -17.09 4.61 22.43
C ARG A 263 -17.56 4.61 20.96
N LYS A 264 -18.88 4.36 20.77
CA LYS A 264 -19.64 4.56 19.52
C LYS A 264 -19.37 5.96 18.95
#